data_AF-A0A369RWP2-F1
#
_entry.id   AF-A0A369RWP2-F1
#
_cell.length_a   1.000
_cell.length_b   1.000
_cell.length_c   1.000
_cell.angle_alpha   90.00
_cell.angle_beta   90.00
_cell.angle_gamma   90.00
#
_symmetry.space_group_name_H-M   'P 1'
#
loop_
_entity.id
_entity.type
_entity.pdbx_description
1 polymer ?
#
loop_
_entity_poly.entity_id
_entity_poly.type
_entity_poly.pdbx_seq_one_letter_code
_entity_poly.pdbx_strand_id
1 'polypeptide(L)' 'MDIDDKVRWTKDCEQAFLELKQCLTKEPILRAVNEDQPFSVQIDASDLGIGAVLMQVYDNTEHPVAYASRK' A
#
# COMPACT_ATOMS: atom_id res chain seq x y z
N MET A 1 1.55 14.06 29.91
CA MET A 1 2.21 13.76 28.62
C MET A 1 1.65 14.74 27.64
N ASP A 2 2.33 15.87 27.47
CA ASP A 2 1.93 16.89 26.50
C ASP A 2 2.19 16.35 25.10
N ILE A 3 1.11 16.01 24.40
CA ILE A 3 1.14 15.70 22.96
C ILE A 3 1.08 17.05 22.23
N ASP A 4 2.20 17.77 22.23
CA ASP A 4 2.47 18.81 21.22
C ASP A 4 3.81 18.50 20.52
N ASP A 5 4.01 17.23 20.16
CA ASP A 5 5.04 16.83 19.22
C ASP A 5 4.55 17.15 17.80
N LYS A 6 4.61 18.43 17.43
CA LYS A 6 4.47 18.82 16.03
C LYS A 6 5.53 18.11 15.21
N VAL A 7 5.11 17.14 14.40
CA VAL A 7 5.97 16.46 13.43
C VAL A 7 6.68 17.51 12.59
N ARG A 8 8.00 17.62 12.74
CA ARG A 8 8.81 18.57 11.99
C ARG A 8 9.00 18.04 10.57
N TRP A 9 8.18 18.50 9.64
CA TRP A 9 8.32 18.17 8.22
C TRP A 9 9.59 18.80 7.65
N THR A 10 10.59 17.98 7.33
CA THR A 10 11.84 18.43 6.73
C THR A 10 11.79 18.28 5.20
N LYS A 11 12.81 18.81 4.51
CA LYS A 11 12.98 18.56 3.08
C LYS A 11 13.14 17.06 2.77
N ASP A 12 13.81 16.33 3.65
CA ASP A 12 14.00 14.89 3.51
C ASP A 12 12.66 14.14 3.66
N CYS A 13 11.78 14.59 4.58
CA CYS A 13 10.42 14.05 4.70
C CYS A 13 9.61 14.26 3.41
N GLU A 14 9.66 15.47 2.84
CA GLU A 14 8.97 15.78 1.57
C GLU A 14 9.48 14.88 0.44
N GLN A 15 10.80 14.76 0.31
CA GLN A 15 11.42 13.94 -0.73
C GLN A 15 11.02 12.46 -0.59
N ALA A 16 11.10 11.90 0.62
CA ALA A 16 10.69 10.52 0.88
C ALA A 16 9.19 10.30 0.60
N PHE A 17 8.34 11.26 0.96
CA PHE A 17 6.90 11.18 0.68
C PHE A 17 6.60 11.21 -0.83
N LEU A 18 7.28 12.08 -1.58
CA LEU A 18 7.16 12.16 -3.03
C LEU A 18 7.65 10.89 -3.71
N GLU A 19 8.77 10.31 -3.26
CA GLU A 19 9.26 9.03 -3.75
C GLU A 19 8.26 7.90 -3.49
N LEU A 20 7.70 7.84 -2.28
CA LEU A 20 6.71 6.84 -1.92
C LEU A 20 5.44 6.97 -2.78
N LYS A 21 4.98 8.20 -3.02
CA LYS A 21 3.88 8.47 -3.95
C LYS A 21 4.22 8.05 -5.38
N GLN A 22 5.43 8.31 -5.87
CA GLN A 22 5.85 7.86 -7.19
C GLN A 22 5.90 6.34 -7.28
N CYS A 23 6.43 5.64 -6.28
CA CYS A 23 6.46 4.19 -6.23
C CYS A 23 5.05 3.58 -6.23
N LEU A 24 4.11 4.17 -5.46
CA LEU A 24 2.72 3.72 -5.42
C LEU A 24 1.90 4.05 -6.68
N THR A 25 2.35 4.99 -7.50
CA THR A 25 1.65 5.44 -8.72
C THR A 25 2.28 4.91 -10.01
N LYS A 26 3.45 4.27 -9.93
CA LYS A 26 4.12 3.59 -11.05
C LYS A 26 3.59 2.17 -11.20
N GLU A 27 3.73 1.63 -12.41
CA GLU A 27 3.30 0.25 -12.71
C GLU A 27 3.98 -0.82 -11.83
N PRO A 28 3.29 -1.94 -11.50
CA PRO A 28 1.97 -2.33 -11.99
C PRO A 28 0.84 -1.65 -11.22
N ILE A 29 0.18 -0.74 -11.93
CA ILE A 29 -1.06 -0.09 -11.54
C ILE A 29 -2.09 -1.21 -11.47
N LEU A 30 -2.96 -1.17 -10.45
CA LEU A 30 -4.05 -2.11 -10.19
C LEU A 30 -4.51 -2.84 -11.46
N ARG A 31 -4.30 -4.16 -11.50
CA ARG A 31 -4.75 -4.98 -12.62
C ARG A 31 -6.23 -5.30 -12.44
N ALA A 32 -6.98 -5.33 -13.54
CA ALA A 32 -8.35 -5.82 -13.52
C ALA A 32 -8.37 -7.29 -13.07
N VAL A 33 -9.29 -7.60 -12.17
CA VAL A 33 -9.48 -8.95 -11.62
C VAL A 33 -9.77 -9.96 -12.73
N ASN A 34 -9.19 -11.15 -12.62
CA ASN A 34 -9.60 -12.33 -13.37
C ASN A 34 -10.28 -13.32 -12.42
N GLU A 35 -11.60 -13.50 -12.54
CA GLU A 35 -12.39 -14.35 -11.64
C GLU A 35 -12.03 -15.85 -11.72
N ASP A 36 -11.40 -16.29 -12.81
CA ASP A 36 -10.96 -17.68 -13.00
C ASP A 36 -9.60 -17.97 -12.33
N GLN A 37 -8.93 -16.96 -11.78
CA GLN A 37 -7.63 -17.12 -11.13
C GLN A 37 -7.72 -17.06 -9.60
N PRO A 38 -6.86 -17.82 -8.89
CA PRO A 38 -6.82 -17.75 -7.44
C PRO A 38 -6.37 -16.37 -6.97
N PHE A 39 -6.92 -15.95 -5.83
CA PHE A 39 -6.51 -14.74 -5.13
C PHE A 39 -5.55 -15.09 -3.99
N SER A 40 -4.60 -14.21 -3.73
CA SER A 40 -3.85 -14.16 -2.47
C SER A 40 -4.14 -12.83 -1.77
N VAL A 41 -4.10 -12.85 -0.43
CA VAL A 41 -4.25 -11.64 0.38
C VAL A 41 -3.00 -11.47 1.22
N GLN A 42 -2.38 -10.30 1.11
CA GLN A 42 -1.29 -9.87 1.98
C GLN A 42 -1.86 -8.87 2.99
N ILE A 43 -1.60 -9.08 4.28
CA ILE A 43 -2.17 -8.28 5.37
C ILE A 43 -1.03 -7.81 6.28
N ASP A 44 -1.09 -6.56 6.69
CA ASP A 44 -0.28 -6.00 7.76
C ASP A 44 -1.18 -5.34 8.80
N ALA A 45 -0.88 -5.50 10.09
CA ALA A 45 -1.73 -5.04 11.16
C ALA A 45 -0.92 -4.41 12.28
N SER A 46 -1.46 -3.32 12.83
CA SER A 46 -0.98 -2.62 14.02
C SER A 46 -2.13 -2.51 15.03
N ASP A 47 -1.81 -2.06 16.25
CA ASP A 47 -2.82 -1.80 17.29
C ASP A 47 -3.86 -0.75 16.88
N LEU A 48 -3.58 0.05 15.84
CA LEU A 48 -4.40 1.17 15.35
C LEU A 48 -5.17 0.87 14.07
N GLY A 49 -4.90 -0.24 13.40
CA GLY A 49 -5.53 -0.57 12.14
C GLY A 49 -4.84 -1.65 11.34
N ILE A 50 -5.53 -2.08 10.28
CA ILE A 50 -5.18 -3.17 9.38
C ILE A 50 -5.10 -2.63 7.96
N GLY A 51 -4.03 -2.96 7.26
CA GLY A 51 -3.90 -2.81 5.81
C GLY A 51 -3.92 -4.19 5.14
N ALA A 52 -4.56 -4.28 3.98
CA ALA A 52 -4.59 -5.49 3.17
C ALA A 52 -4.46 -5.17 1.68
N VAL A 53 -3.82 -6.07 0.96
CA VAL A 53 -3.70 -6.04 -0.51
C VAL A 53 -4.22 -7.36 -1.05
N LEU A 54 -5.18 -7.26 -1.97
CA LEU A 54 -5.67 -8.39 -2.76
C LEU A 54 -4.79 -8.50 -4.01
N MET A 55 -4.23 -9.68 -4.23
CA MET A 55 -3.25 -9.95 -5.28
C MET A 55 -3.71 -11.11 -6.17
N GLN A 56 -3.26 -11.13 -7.41
CA GLN A 56 -3.35 -12.27 -8.34
C GLN A 56 -2.03 -12.45 -9.09
N VAL A 57 -1.73 -13.67 -9.53
CA VAL A 57 -0.50 -13.96 -10.29
C VAL A 57 -0.75 -13.84 -11.79
N TYR A 58 -0.03 -12.95 -12.45
CA TYR A 58 0.02 -12.85 -13.90
C TYR A 58 1.46 -12.98 -14.38
N ASP A 59 1.70 -13.79 -15.41
CA ASP A 59 3.05 -14.00 -15.97
C ASP A 59 4.11 -14.36 -14.89
N ASN A 60 3.73 -15.22 -13.94
CA ASN A 60 4.53 -15.62 -12.77
C ASN A 60 4.92 -14.49 -11.81
N THR A 61 4.25 -13.34 -11.89
CA THR A 61 4.47 -12.17 -11.02
C THR A 61 3.18 -11.86 -10.24
N GLU A 62 3.30 -11.52 -8.96
CA GLU A 62 2.14 -11.05 -8.19
C GLU A 62 1.79 -9.61 -8.57
N HIS A 63 0.52 -9.36 -8.87
CA HIS A 63 -0.02 -8.04 -9.15
C HIS A 63 -1.12 -7.68 -8.17
N PRO A 64 -1.12 -6.44 -7.63
CA PRO A 64 -2.23 -5.94 -6.84
C PRO A 64 -3.46 -5.73 -7.73
N VAL A 65 -4.61 -6.16 -7.24
CA VAL A 65 -5.93 -5.96 -7.86
C VAL A 65 -6.87 -5.13 -6.99
N ALA A 66 -6.62 -5.05 -5.68
CA ALA A 66 -7.28 -4.09 -4.78
C ALA A 66 -6.45 -3.81 -3.52
N TYR A 67 -6.64 -2.63 -2.93
CA TYR A 67 -6.12 -2.26 -1.62
C TYR A 67 -7.29 -2.02 -0.66
N ALA A 68 -7.17 -2.50 0.58
CA ALA A 68 -8.16 -2.28 1.63
C ALA A 68 -7.44 -1.83 2.91
N SER A 69 -8.06 -0.93 3.65
CA SER A 69 -7.55 -0.53 4.98
C SER A 69 -8.71 -0.24 5.92
N ARG A 70 -8.51 -0.55 7.21
CA ARG A 70 -9.50 -0.35 8.26
C ARG A 70 -8.80 0.08 9.56
N LYS A 71 -9.39 1.05 10.25
CA LYS A 71 -9.06 1.39 11.65
C LYS A 71 -9.83 0.50 12.61
#